data_AF-A0A9W9WAH0-F1
#
_entry.id   AF-A0A9W9WAH0-F1
#
_cell.length_a   1.000
_cell.length_b   1.000
_cell.length_c   1.000
_cell.angle_alpha   90.00
_cell.angle_beta   90.00
_cell.angle_gamma   90.00
#
_symmetry.space_group_name_H-M   'P 1'
#
loop_
_entity.id
_entity.type
_entity.pdbx_description
1 polymer ?
#
loop_
_entity_poly.entity_id
_entity_poly.type
_entity_poly.pdbx_seq_one_letter_code
_entity_poly.pdbx_strand_id
1 'polypeptide(L)'
;MNKFVLNNGISAAGAMPVAQCTYSFPATDPKGFVSLANVLEGVGVSAYLGAAASIANKTYLTAAGSILTVEARHNAYLRAALGQVPFAQPFDTPLDFNEVYTLASPFITSCPSTNSQLPVKAFPSLTMVPSGNVMNGSTATLVPGPGFNSTSNSNLSAAFVTITGPVWAPLKPISNGQFIVTIPAGVEGQSYIVLTSSMSGVSDDNIVAGPAIVEVELM
;
A
#
# COMPACT_ATOMS: atom_id res chain seq x y z
N MET A 1 8.35 18.47 4.57
CA MET A 1 7.41 19.60 4.75
C MET A 1 6.15 19.21 5.53
N ASN A 2 5.64 17.98 5.34
CA ASN A 2 4.36 17.50 5.89
C ASN A 2 4.31 17.41 7.43
N LYS A 3 5.43 17.09 8.08
CA LYS A 3 5.51 16.90 9.55
C LYS A 3 5.03 18.11 10.36
N PHE A 4 5.34 19.34 9.91
CA PHE A 4 4.92 20.54 10.64
C PHE A 4 3.39 20.73 10.58
N VAL A 5 2.81 20.61 9.39
CA VAL A 5 1.36 20.73 9.17
C VAL A 5 0.61 19.66 9.98
N LEU A 6 1.10 18.41 9.95
CA LEU A 6 0.50 17.30 10.66
C LEU A 6 0.58 17.47 12.19
N ASN A 7 1.75 17.83 12.73
CA ASN A 7 1.93 18.02 14.17
C ASN A 7 1.03 19.14 14.73
N ASN A 8 0.85 20.21 13.95
CA ASN A 8 -0.06 21.30 14.32
C ASN A 8 -1.52 20.83 14.31
N GLY A 9 -1.92 20.08 13.28
CA GLY A 9 -3.27 19.51 13.19
C GLY A 9 -3.60 18.56 14.34
N ILE A 10 -2.67 17.65 14.67
CA ILE A 10 -2.84 16.69 15.77
C ILE A 10 -2.94 17.43 17.12
N SER A 11 -2.05 18.38 17.37
CA SER A 11 -2.09 19.20 18.59
C SER A 11 -3.38 20.00 18.71
N ALA A 12 -3.84 20.61 17.60
CA ALA A 12 -5.09 21.36 17.56
C ALA A 12 -6.33 20.48 17.78
N ALA A 13 -6.25 19.19 17.45
CA ALA A 13 -7.28 18.19 17.73
C ALA A 13 -7.26 17.69 19.20
N GLY A 14 -6.35 18.20 20.04
CA GLY A 14 -6.20 17.78 21.44
C GLY A 14 -5.45 16.47 21.63
N ALA A 15 -4.79 15.96 20.58
CA ALA A 15 -3.98 14.75 20.62
C ALA A 15 -2.49 15.10 20.68
N MET A 16 -1.67 14.15 21.14
CA MET A 16 -0.21 14.32 21.17
C MET A 16 0.39 13.80 19.86
N PRO A 17 1.14 14.62 19.10
CA PRO A 17 1.89 14.14 17.94
C PRO A 17 2.84 13.02 18.33
N VAL A 18 2.90 11.97 17.53
CA VAL A 18 3.83 10.85 17.75
C VAL A 18 5.27 11.34 17.63
N ALA A 19 6.12 10.87 18.54
CA ALA A 19 7.55 11.05 18.42
C ALA A 19 8.09 10.17 17.28
N GLN A 20 9.19 10.62 16.67
CA GLN A 20 9.81 9.93 15.55
C GLN A 20 10.34 8.55 15.96
N CYS A 21 10.04 7.54 15.15
CA CYS A 21 10.60 6.19 15.29
C CYS A 21 11.99 6.09 14.63
N THR A 22 12.66 4.96 14.84
CA THR A 22 13.86 4.58 14.09
C THR A 22 13.42 3.77 12.87
N TYR A 23 14.07 4.01 11.73
CA TYR A 23 13.71 3.39 10.46
C TYR A 23 14.94 2.75 9.80
N SER A 24 14.70 1.71 9.00
CA SER A 24 15.71 1.07 8.15
C SER A 24 15.19 0.98 6.72
N PHE A 25 15.94 1.56 5.78
CA PHE A 25 15.59 1.61 4.37
C PHE A 25 16.69 0.90 3.55
N PRO A 26 16.36 -0.13 2.76
CA PRO A 26 17.36 -1.00 2.12
C PRO A 26 17.98 -0.41 0.84
N ALA A 27 18.00 0.92 0.69
CA ALA A 27 18.58 1.59 -0.48
C ALA A 27 20.08 1.86 -0.28
N THR A 28 20.93 1.29 -1.13
CA THR A 28 22.39 1.40 -1.04
C THR A 28 23.03 2.19 -2.18
N ASP A 29 22.27 2.55 -3.21
CA ASP A 29 22.71 3.35 -4.35
C ASP A 29 21.63 4.35 -4.80
N PRO A 30 21.95 5.34 -5.66
CA PRO A 30 20.97 6.34 -6.11
C PRO A 30 19.76 5.76 -6.84
N LYS A 31 19.93 4.66 -7.60
CA LYS A 31 18.83 4.04 -8.33
C LYS A 31 17.86 3.35 -7.35
N GLY A 32 18.39 2.58 -6.41
CA GLY A 32 17.65 1.97 -5.32
C GLY A 32 16.95 3.01 -4.43
N PHE A 33 17.58 4.17 -4.21
CA PHE A 33 16.94 5.29 -3.52
C PHE A 33 15.72 5.82 -4.28
N VAL A 34 15.85 6.09 -5.59
CA VAL A 34 14.73 6.58 -6.42
C VAL A 34 13.61 5.52 -6.50
N SER A 35 13.96 4.24 -6.67
CA SER A 35 12.98 3.15 -6.66
C SER A 35 12.23 3.04 -5.34
N LEU A 36 12.94 3.12 -4.20
CA LEU A 36 12.30 3.07 -2.89
C LEU A 36 11.45 4.31 -2.61
N ALA A 37 11.94 5.49 -3.00
CA ALA A 37 11.17 6.73 -2.88
C ALA A 37 9.88 6.66 -3.68
N ASN A 38 9.92 6.14 -4.92
CA ASN A 38 8.73 5.94 -5.74
C ASN A 38 7.68 5.09 -5.02
N VAL A 39 8.12 3.97 -4.45
CA VAL A 39 7.27 3.07 -3.65
C VAL A 39 6.64 3.80 -2.48
N LEU A 40 7.45 4.49 -1.67
CA LEU A 40 6.99 5.18 -0.47
C LEU A 40 6.04 6.33 -0.76
N GLU A 41 6.30 7.16 -1.78
CA GLU A 41 5.42 8.26 -2.17
C GLU A 41 4.09 7.72 -2.71
N GLY A 42 4.08 6.61 -3.44
CA GLY A 42 2.83 5.97 -3.86
C GLY A 42 2.02 5.41 -2.68
N VAL A 43 2.69 4.77 -1.70
CA VAL A 43 2.03 4.39 -0.44
C VAL A 43 1.52 5.62 0.32
N GLY A 44 2.26 6.73 0.30
CA GLY A 44 1.85 8.01 0.86
C GLY A 44 0.56 8.55 0.23
N VAL A 45 0.47 8.54 -1.11
CA VAL A 45 -0.74 8.88 -1.86
C VAL A 45 -1.93 8.03 -1.38
N SER A 46 -1.77 6.71 -1.39
CA SER A 46 -2.83 5.78 -0.95
C SER A 46 -3.27 6.01 0.49
N ALA A 47 -2.33 6.32 1.38
CA ALA A 47 -2.61 6.57 2.79
C ALA A 47 -3.44 7.84 3.01
N TYR A 48 -3.06 8.97 2.39
CA TYR A 48 -3.83 10.21 2.53
C TYR A 48 -5.19 10.12 1.84
N LEU A 49 -5.26 9.46 0.67
CA LEU A 49 -6.53 9.29 -0.04
C LEU A 49 -7.49 8.39 0.73
N GLY A 50 -7.02 7.24 1.25
CA GLY A 50 -7.84 6.33 2.04
C GLY A 50 -8.27 6.91 3.39
N ALA A 51 -7.40 7.70 4.04
CA ALA A 51 -7.73 8.38 5.29
C ALA A 51 -8.71 9.56 5.12
N ALA A 52 -8.91 10.08 3.91
CA ALA A 52 -9.68 11.30 3.67
C ALA A 52 -11.12 11.22 4.22
N ALA A 53 -11.78 10.08 4.05
CA ALA A 53 -13.14 9.86 4.56
C ALA A 53 -13.20 9.74 6.10
N SER A 54 -12.09 9.39 6.75
CA SER A 54 -11.98 9.23 8.20
C SER A 54 -11.71 10.54 8.94
N ILE A 55 -11.44 11.64 8.23
CA ILE A 55 -11.20 12.96 8.83
C ILE A 55 -12.55 13.63 9.15
N ALA A 56 -12.98 13.50 10.40
CA ALA A 56 -14.25 14.06 10.86
C ALA A 56 -14.29 15.60 10.85
N ASN A 57 -13.20 16.25 11.25
CA ASN A 57 -13.13 17.71 11.27
C ASN A 57 -12.63 18.23 9.91
N LYS A 58 -13.55 18.85 9.16
CA LYS A 58 -13.29 19.41 7.83
C LYS A 58 -12.14 20.44 7.80
N THR A 59 -11.81 21.05 8.93
CA THR A 59 -10.66 21.97 9.07
C THR A 59 -9.35 21.28 8.70
N TYR A 60 -9.24 19.98 8.93
CA TYR A 60 -8.02 19.22 8.61
C TYR A 60 -8.01 18.65 7.19
N LEU A 61 -9.15 18.63 6.49
CA LEU A 61 -9.25 18.09 5.13
C LEU A 61 -8.39 18.88 4.14
N THR A 62 -8.38 20.21 4.23
CA THR A 62 -7.54 21.03 3.33
C THR A 62 -6.05 20.79 3.57
N ALA A 63 -5.65 20.63 4.84
CA ALA A 63 -4.27 20.30 5.19
C ALA A 63 -3.88 18.91 4.64
N ALA A 64 -4.71 17.88 4.88
CA ALA A 64 -4.47 16.53 4.37
C ALA A 64 -4.45 16.48 2.84
N GLY A 65 -5.39 17.16 2.17
CA GLY A 65 -5.44 17.27 0.71
C GLY A 65 -4.21 17.98 0.14
N SER A 66 -3.68 19.00 0.82
CA SER A 66 -2.44 19.65 0.38
C SER A 66 -1.25 18.69 0.39
N ILE A 67 -1.18 17.78 1.37
CA ILE A 67 -0.13 16.77 1.47
C ILE A 67 -0.32 15.73 0.36
N LEU A 68 -1.52 15.18 0.19
CA LEU A 68 -1.85 14.23 -0.87
C LEU A 68 -1.37 14.73 -2.25
N THR A 69 -1.66 15.99 -2.60
CA THR A 69 -1.26 16.54 -3.90
C THR A 69 0.27 16.68 -4.05
N VAL A 70 1.02 16.82 -2.96
CA VAL A 70 2.49 16.84 -3.00
C VAL A 70 3.03 15.44 -3.22
N GLU A 71 2.55 14.46 -2.44
CA GLU A 71 2.93 13.04 -2.58
C GLU A 71 2.66 12.54 -4.01
N ALA A 72 1.50 12.88 -4.59
CA ALA A 72 1.16 12.50 -5.97
C ALA A 72 2.12 13.11 -7.01
N ARG A 73 2.55 14.36 -6.83
CA ARG A 73 3.53 15.01 -7.72
C ARG A 73 4.92 14.41 -7.58
N HIS A 74 5.34 14.08 -6.35
CA HIS A 74 6.61 13.38 -6.14
C HIS A 74 6.57 11.99 -6.76
N ASN A 75 5.50 11.23 -6.55
CA ASN A 75 5.33 9.91 -7.15
C ASN A 75 5.41 10.01 -8.69
N ALA A 76 4.63 10.89 -9.33
CA ALA A 76 4.69 11.10 -10.77
C ALA A 76 6.11 11.46 -11.28
N TYR A 77 6.83 12.34 -10.57
CA TYR A 77 8.20 12.72 -10.92
C TYR A 77 9.18 11.55 -10.78
N LEU A 78 9.07 10.76 -9.72
CA LEU A 78 9.93 9.59 -9.47
C LEU A 78 9.67 8.47 -10.48
N ARG A 79 8.40 8.23 -10.83
CA ARG A 79 8.01 7.34 -11.94
C ARG A 79 8.69 7.76 -13.24
N ALA A 80 8.61 9.06 -13.59
CA ALA A 80 9.30 9.59 -14.77
C ALA A 80 10.83 9.35 -14.72
N ALA A 81 11.45 9.57 -13.57
CA ALA A 81 12.88 9.34 -13.36
C ALA A 81 13.29 7.87 -13.50
N LEU A 82 12.36 6.93 -13.26
CA LEU A 82 12.54 5.49 -13.47
C LEU A 82 12.19 5.03 -14.90
N GLY A 83 11.77 5.94 -15.79
CA GLY A 83 11.30 5.61 -17.13
C GLY A 83 9.90 4.99 -17.16
N GLN A 84 9.16 5.06 -16.05
CA GLN A 84 7.77 4.61 -15.94
C GLN A 84 6.82 5.72 -16.40
N VAL A 85 5.58 5.35 -16.71
CA VAL A 85 4.52 6.31 -17.04
C VAL A 85 4.12 7.10 -15.78
N PRO A 86 4.25 8.45 -15.75
CA PRO A 86 4.03 9.25 -14.54
C PRO A 86 2.60 9.20 -14.00
N PHE A 87 1.62 8.98 -14.87
CA PHE A 87 0.19 8.91 -14.57
C PHE A 87 -0.39 7.65 -15.23
N ALA A 88 0.03 6.49 -14.75
CA ALA A 88 -0.36 5.20 -15.34
C ALA A 88 -1.87 4.90 -15.20
N GLN A 89 -2.56 5.57 -14.28
CA GLN A 89 -3.99 5.46 -14.05
C GLN A 89 -4.65 6.84 -13.92
N PRO A 90 -5.94 6.96 -14.28
CA PRO A 90 -6.69 8.20 -14.09
C PRO A 90 -7.02 8.48 -12.62
N PHE A 91 -6.97 7.46 -11.75
CA PHE A 91 -7.28 7.57 -10.34
C PHE A 91 -6.25 6.83 -9.49
N ASP A 92 -5.90 7.41 -8.34
CA ASP A 92 -5.06 6.75 -7.35
C ASP A 92 -5.86 5.74 -6.51
N THR A 93 -5.18 4.72 -6.00
CA THR A 93 -5.80 3.70 -5.14
C THR A 93 -5.80 4.12 -3.68
N PRO A 94 -6.95 4.30 -3.01
CA PRO A 94 -7.00 4.44 -1.57
C PRO A 94 -6.69 3.10 -0.90
N LEU A 95 -5.92 3.14 0.19
CA LEU A 95 -5.72 1.99 1.09
C LEU A 95 -6.21 2.34 2.49
N ASP A 96 -6.73 1.35 3.21
CA ASP A 96 -7.12 1.51 4.61
C ASP A 96 -5.89 1.58 5.55
N PHE A 97 -6.15 1.81 6.84
CA PHE A 97 -5.08 2.00 7.81
C PHE A 97 -4.22 0.75 8.04
N ASN A 98 -4.81 -0.45 8.00
CA ASN A 98 -4.08 -1.70 8.22
C ASN A 98 -3.29 -2.09 6.97
N GLU A 99 -3.84 -1.85 5.78
CA GLU A 99 -3.15 -2.01 4.51
C GLU A 99 -1.90 -1.12 4.44
N VAL A 100 -2.06 0.18 4.73
CA VAL A 100 -0.94 1.13 4.78
C VAL A 100 0.08 0.71 5.85
N TYR A 101 -0.38 0.33 7.05
CA TYR A 101 0.51 -0.08 8.11
C TYR A 101 1.25 -1.39 7.79
N THR A 102 0.63 -2.30 7.05
CA THR A 102 1.28 -3.52 6.56
C THR A 102 2.43 -3.20 5.62
N LEU A 103 2.28 -2.19 4.75
CA LEU A 103 3.33 -1.75 3.84
C LEU A 103 4.43 -0.93 4.53
N ALA A 104 4.08 -0.14 5.54
CA ALA A 104 5.02 0.76 6.23
C ALA A 104 5.80 0.09 7.37
N SER A 105 5.18 -0.83 8.11
CA SER A 105 5.76 -1.45 9.30
C SER A 105 7.11 -2.15 9.10
N PRO A 106 7.43 -2.78 7.95
CA PRO A 106 8.74 -3.39 7.73
C PRO A 106 9.92 -2.39 7.78
N PHE A 107 9.66 -1.09 7.56
CA PHE A 107 10.68 -0.05 7.63
C PHE A 107 10.88 0.51 9.03
N ILE A 108 10.02 0.16 10.00
CA ILE A 108 10.05 0.67 11.37
C ILE A 108 10.82 -0.32 12.25
N THR A 109 11.98 0.07 12.78
CA THR A 109 12.80 -0.82 13.61
C THR A 109 12.46 -0.70 15.10
N SER A 110 12.15 0.51 15.57
CA SER A 110 11.72 0.75 16.95
C SER A 110 11.04 2.12 17.07
N CYS A 111 10.15 2.28 18.04
CA CYS A 111 9.52 3.56 18.36
C CYS A 111 9.74 3.91 19.85
N PRO A 112 9.78 5.19 20.22
CA PRO A 112 9.80 5.60 21.63
C PRO A 112 8.64 4.99 22.42
N SER A 113 8.89 4.50 23.63
CA SER A 113 7.85 3.94 24.52
C SER A 113 6.82 4.98 24.97
N THR A 114 7.11 6.26 24.78
CA THR A 114 6.17 7.38 25.03
C THR A 114 5.12 7.53 23.94
N ASN A 115 5.28 6.88 22.78
CA ASN A 115 4.25 6.89 21.75
C ASN A 115 3.06 6.03 22.17
N SER A 116 1.86 6.58 22.01
CA SER A 116 0.63 5.79 22.14
C SER A 116 0.60 4.67 21.09
N GLN A 117 0.04 3.53 21.46
CA GLN A 117 -0.18 2.44 20.51
C GLN A 117 -1.15 2.90 19.42
N LEU A 118 -0.76 2.74 18.16
CA LEU A 118 -1.63 3.02 17.03
C LEU A 118 -2.72 1.93 16.93
N PRO A 119 -3.99 2.28 16.66
CA PRO A 119 -5.09 1.32 16.51
C PRO A 119 -5.06 0.63 15.14
N VAL A 120 -3.91 0.10 14.75
CA VAL A 120 -3.66 -0.55 13.46
C VAL A 120 -2.95 -1.87 13.68
N LYS A 121 -3.16 -2.80 12.76
CA LYS A 121 -2.58 -4.14 12.79
C LYS A 121 -2.10 -4.50 11.39
N ALA A 122 -0.85 -4.93 11.29
CA ALA A 122 -0.34 -5.45 10.03
C ALA A 122 -0.96 -6.82 9.74
N PHE A 123 -1.38 -7.03 8.50
CA PHE A 123 -1.72 -8.35 8.00
C PHE A 123 -0.45 -9.19 7.80
N PRO A 124 -0.57 -10.52 7.66
CA PRO A 124 0.51 -11.33 7.11
C PRO A 124 1.00 -10.73 5.79
N SER A 125 2.32 -10.64 5.61
CA SER A 125 2.87 -10.01 4.40
C SER A 125 2.52 -10.82 3.14
N LEU A 126 2.52 -10.15 2.00
CA LEU A 126 2.37 -10.78 0.70
C LEU A 126 3.44 -10.22 -0.23
N THR A 127 4.12 -11.10 -0.96
CA THR A 127 5.13 -10.71 -1.96
C THR A 127 4.74 -11.27 -3.32
N MET A 128 4.98 -10.51 -4.38
CA MET A 128 4.82 -10.96 -5.75
C MET A 128 6.18 -11.31 -6.37
N VAL A 129 6.24 -12.43 -7.10
CA VAL A 129 7.43 -12.95 -7.78
C VAL A 129 7.09 -13.16 -9.27
N PRO A 130 7.90 -12.67 -10.23
CA PRO A 130 9.16 -11.95 -10.03
C PRO A 130 8.96 -10.58 -9.37
N SER A 131 9.97 -10.17 -8.58
CA SER A 131 10.04 -8.81 -8.06
C SER A 131 10.37 -7.87 -9.22
N GLY A 132 9.43 -7.02 -9.63
CA GLY A 132 9.64 -6.09 -10.73
C GLY A 132 8.34 -5.76 -11.45
N ASN A 133 8.49 -5.23 -12.66
CA ASN A 133 7.38 -4.80 -13.48
C ASN A 133 6.71 -6.03 -14.11
N VAL A 134 5.39 -6.06 -14.06
CA VAL A 134 4.54 -7.09 -14.69
C VAL A 134 3.65 -6.43 -15.74
N MET A 135 3.11 -7.22 -16.66
CA MET A 135 2.17 -6.73 -17.68
C MET A 135 0.79 -7.33 -17.46
N ASN A 136 -0.24 -6.62 -17.91
CA ASN A 136 -1.59 -7.14 -18.01
C ASN A 136 -1.62 -8.48 -18.78
N GLY A 137 -2.39 -9.45 -18.29
CA GLY A 137 -2.49 -10.80 -18.83
C GLY A 137 -1.31 -11.72 -18.51
N SER A 138 -0.21 -11.20 -17.97
CA SER A 138 0.88 -12.03 -17.48
C SER A 138 0.52 -12.71 -16.16
N THR A 139 1.27 -13.75 -15.79
CA THR A 139 1.12 -14.45 -14.52
C THR A 139 2.28 -14.15 -13.59
N ALA A 140 1.98 -13.96 -12.30
CA ALA A 140 2.96 -13.85 -11.24
C ALA A 140 2.63 -14.79 -10.08
N THR A 141 3.61 -15.06 -9.22
CA THR A 141 3.43 -15.88 -8.02
C THR A 141 3.28 -14.99 -6.80
N LEU A 142 2.19 -15.17 -6.06
CA LEU A 142 1.97 -14.61 -4.74
C LEU A 142 2.54 -15.55 -3.67
N VAL A 143 3.39 -15.00 -2.81
CA VAL A 143 4.06 -15.69 -1.72
C VAL A 143 3.63 -15.02 -0.40
N PRO A 144 2.69 -15.63 0.33
CA PRO A 144 2.33 -15.16 1.67
C PRO A 144 3.46 -15.38 2.68
N GLY A 145 3.62 -14.43 3.60
CA GLY A 145 4.60 -14.48 4.66
C GLY A 145 4.11 -15.21 5.92
N PRO A 146 4.93 -15.19 7.00
CA PRO A 146 4.57 -15.78 8.28
C PRO A 146 3.23 -15.27 8.82
N GLY A 147 2.45 -16.16 9.42
CA GLY A 147 1.12 -15.85 9.95
C GLY A 147 -0.03 -16.09 8.96
N PHE A 148 0.27 -16.31 7.68
CA PHE A 148 -0.73 -16.77 6.72
C PHE A 148 -1.06 -18.25 6.93
N ASN A 149 -2.35 -18.59 6.95
CA ASN A 149 -2.84 -19.96 7.06
C ASN A 149 -3.72 -20.32 5.86
N SER A 150 -3.23 -21.24 5.02
CA SER A 150 -3.93 -21.70 3.82
C SER A 150 -4.99 -22.76 4.11
N THR A 151 -4.86 -23.55 5.18
CA THR A 151 -5.81 -24.64 5.50
C THR A 151 -7.12 -24.16 6.12
N SER A 152 -7.16 -22.94 6.66
CA SER A 152 -8.38 -22.31 7.17
C SER A 152 -9.24 -21.63 6.10
N ASN A 153 -8.73 -21.47 4.87
CA ASN A 153 -9.34 -20.63 3.85
C ASN A 153 -9.50 -21.41 2.53
N SER A 154 -10.58 -22.19 2.40
CA SER A 154 -10.84 -22.97 1.17
C SER A 154 -11.27 -22.11 -0.04
N ASN A 155 -11.70 -20.86 0.19
CA ASN A 155 -12.22 -19.95 -0.83
C ASN A 155 -11.40 -18.66 -0.92
N LEU A 156 -10.07 -18.79 -1.09
CA LEU A 156 -9.21 -17.62 -1.26
C LEU A 156 -9.47 -16.94 -2.60
N SER A 157 -9.46 -15.62 -2.58
CA SER A 157 -9.55 -14.76 -3.75
C SER A 157 -8.40 -13.75 -3.76
N ALA A 158 -8.00 -13.30 -4.94
CA ALA A 158 -7.03 -12.22 -5.07
C ALA A 158 -7.74 -10.98 -5.62
N ALA A 159 -7.56 -9.84 -4.95
CA ALA A 159 -8.15 -8.57 -5.36
C ALA A 159 -7.06 -7.52 -5.51
N PHE A 160 -7.08 -6.82 -6.63
CA PHE A 160 -6.42 -5.53 -6.74
C PHE A 160 -7.34 -4.47 -6.15
N VAL A 161 -6.80 -3.65 -5.24
CA VAL A 161 -7.54 -2.56 -4.61
C VAL A 161 -7.61 -1.39 -5.59
N THR A 162 -8.81 -0.85 -5.80
CA THR A 162 -9.04 0.36 -6.62
C THR A 162 -10.14 1.23 -6.01
N ILE A 163 -10.18 2.51 -6.37
CA ILE A 163 -11.22 3.44 -5.91
C ILE A 163 -12.64 3.04 -6.35
N THR A 164 -12.78 2.34 -7.48
CA THR A 164 -14.08 1.88 -8.02
C THR A 164 -14.54 0.54 -7.43
N GLY A 165 -13.77 -0.03 -6.50
CA GLY A 165 -14.00 -1.36 -5.94
C GLY A 165 -12.92 -2.37 -6.38
N PRO A 166 -12.85 -3.55 -5.74
CA PRO A 166 -11.81 -4.52 -6.03
C PRO A 166 -11.91 -5.08 -7.45
N VAL A 167 -10.78 -5.15 -8.14
CA VAL A 167 -10.63 -5.88 -9.40
C VAL A 167 -10.14 -7.29 -9.06
N TRP A 168 -11.03 -8.27 -9.18
CA TRP A 168 -10.74 -9.66 -8.85
C TRP A 168 -9.83 -10.30 -9.92
N ALA A 169 -8.76 -10.92 -9.47
CA ALA A 169 -7.78 -11.58 -10.32
C ALA A 169 -7.91 -13.11 -10.23
N PRO A 170 -7.84 -13.84 -11.35
CA PRO A 170 -7.80 -15.30 -11.32
C PRO A 170 -6.64 -15.81 -10.48
N LEU A 171 -6.96 -16.65 -9.48
CA LEU A 171 -6.01 -17.19 -8.52
C LEU A 171 -5.98 -18.72 -8.61
N LYS A 172 -4.78 -19.30 -8.69
CA LYS A 172 -4.57 -20.74 -8.74
C LYS A 172 -3.59 -21.17 -7.64
N PRO A 173 -3.98 -22.03 -6.68
CA PRO A 173 -3.05 -22.53 -5.67
C PRO A 173 -1.97 -23.40 -6.32
N ILE A 174 -0.75 -23.29 -5.79
CA ILE A 174 0.40 -24.14 -6.12
C ILE A 174 1.00 -24.72 -4.83
N SER A 175 2.12 -25.44 -4.93
CA SER A 175 2.79 -26.02 -3.77
C SER A 175 3.24 -24.97 -2.75
N ASN A 176 3.48 -25.40 -1.51
CA ASN A 176 4.01 -24.58 -0.42
C ASN A 176 3.12 -23.37 -0.02
N GLY A 177 1.81 -23.44 -0.25
CA GLY A 177 0.88 -22.37 0.14
C GLY A 177 1.05 -21.08 -0.67
N GLN A 178 1.65 -21.17 -1.86
CA GLN A 178 1.78 -20.07 -2.81
C GLN A 178 0.65 -20.13 -3.85
N PHE A 179 0.50 -19.05 -4.61
CA PHE A 179 -0.56 -18.94 -5.61
C PHE A 179 -0.05 -18.29 -6.88
N ILE A 180 -0.48 -18.78 -8.03
CA ILE A 180 -0.33 -18.06 -9.30
C ILE A 180 -1.52 -17.11 -9.44
N VAL A 181 -1.24 -15.85 -9.76
CA VAL A 181 -2.24 -14.83 -10.09
C VAL A 181 -2.05 -14.37 -11.53
N THR A 182 -3.15 -14.15 -12.25
CA THR A 182 -3.12 -13.50 -13.57
C THR A 182 -3.42 -12.02 -13.39
N ILE A 183 -2.55 -11.14 -13.87
CA ILE A 183 -2.71 -9.69 -13.77
C ILE A 183 -3.90 -9.27 -14.64
N PRO A 184 -4.97 -8.68 -14.06
CA PRO A 184 -6.15 -8.29 -14.81
C PRO A 184 -5.90 -6.99 -15.60
N ALA A 185 -6.87 -6.62 -16.44
CA ALA A 185 -6.89 -5.31 -17.08
C ALA A 185 -7.48 -4.23 -16.17
N GLY A 186 -7.10 -2.97 -16.41
CA GLY A 186 -7.59 -1.83 -15.63
C GLY A 186 -6.91 -1.68 -14.28
N VAL A 187 -5.72 -2.26 -14.13
CA VAL A 187 -4.81 -2.03 -13.00
C VAL A 187 -3.44 -1.75 -13.59
N GLU A 188 -2.97 -0.51 -13.52
CA GLU A 188 -1.71 -0.08 -14.10
C GLU A 188 -0.93 0.82 -13.13
N GLY A 189 0.38 0.93 -13.32
CA GLY A 189 1.29 1.62 -12.40
C GLY A 189 1.48 0.87 -11.08
N GLN A 190 1.78 1.63 -10.02
CA GLN A 190 1.92 1.07 -8.68
C GLN A 190 0.54 0.66 -8.15
N SER A 191 0.29 -0.64 -8.15
CA SER A 191 -0.96 -1.27 -7.74
C SER A 191 -0.76 -2.14 -6.51
N TYR A 192 -1.87 -2.45 -5.84
CA TYR A 192 -1.88 -3.16 -4.56
C TYR A 192 -2.78 -4.38 -4.66
N ILE A 193 -2.25 -5.55 -4.35
CA ILE A 193 -3.00 -6.80 -4.37
C ILE A 193 -3.05 -7.44 -2.99
N VAL A 194 -4.24 -7.91 -2.60
CA VAL A 194 -4.48 -8.64 -1.34
C VAL A 194 -4.99 -10.04 -1.63
N LEU A 195 -4.75 -10.97 -0.69
CA LEU A 195 -5.48 -12.22 -0.60
C LEU A 195 -6.61 -12.05 0.40
N THR A 196 -7.82 -12.45 0.01
CA THR A 196 -9.02 -12.38 0.84
C THR A 196 -9.66 -13.75 1.03
N SER A 197 -10.43 -13.91 2.12
CA SER A 197 -11.23 -15.12 2.40
C SER A 197 -12.59 -15.15 1.69
N SER A 198 -12.98 -14.08 0.99
CA SER A 198 -14.24 -13.95 0.26
C SER A 198 -14.14 -12.94 -0.89
N MET A 199 -15.11 -12.99 -1.81
CA MET A 199 -15.29 -11.99 -2.88
C MET A 199 -16.27 -10.87 -2.52
N SER A 200 -16.64 -10.70 -1.24
CA SER A 200 -17.67 -9.74 -0.80
C SER A 200 -17.19 -8.30 -0.68
N GLY A 201 -15.92 -8.03 -1.02
CA GLY A 201 -15.25 -6.75 -0.84
C GLY A 201 -13.80 -6.94 -0.39
N VAL A 202 -13.12 -5.84 -0.08
CA VAL A 202 -11.81 -5.84 0.58
C VAL A 202 -11.97 -5.05 1.88
N SER A 203 -11.67 -5.69 3.01
CA SER A 203 -11.71 -5.06 4.33
C SER A 203 -10.82 -5.80 5.34
N ASP A 204 -10.58 -5.15 6.48
CA ASP A 204 -9.90 -5.73 7.64
C ASP A 204 -10.38 -7.13 8.04
N ASP A 205 -11.67 -7.41 7.88
CA ASP A 205 -12.28 -8.67 8.32
C ASP A 205 -11.97 -9.84 7.38
N ASN A 206 -11.65 -9.57 6.11
CA ASN A 206 -11.49 -10.61 5.10
C ASN A 206 -10.11 -10.66 4.45
N ILE A 207 -9.26 -9.63 4.61
CA ILE A 207 -7.86 -9.70 4.18
C ILE A 207 -7.12 -10.72 5.05
N VAL A 208 -6.53 -11.72 4.40
CA VAL A 208 -5.74 -12.77 5.06
C VAL A 208 -4.24 -12.63 4.80
N ALA A 209 -3.84 -11.88 3.77
CA ALA A 209 -2.46 -11.46 3.53
C ALA A 209 -2.39 -10.26 2.57
N GLY A 210 -1.38 -9.41 2.75
CA GLY A 210 -1.08 -8.26 1.89
C GLY A 210 -1.41 -6.91 2.52
N PRO A 211 -1.37 -5.82 1.75
CA PRO A 211 -1.14 -5.82 0.30
C PRO A 211 0.29 -6.19 -0.10
N ALA A 212 0.45 -6.76 -1.29
CA ALA A 212 1.71 -6.73 -2.04
C ALA A 212 1.68 -5.55 -3.00
N ILE A 213 2.82 -4.86 -3.14
CA ILE A 213 3.01 -3.79 -4.12
C ILE A 213 3.47 -4.41 -5.44
N VAL A 214 2.88 -3.98 -6.55
CA VAL A 214 3.24 -4.42 -7.90
C VAL A 214 3.25 -3.23 -8.84
N GLU A 215 4.26 -3.14 -9.70
CA GLU A 215 4.28 -2.19 -10.80
C GLU A 215 3.73 -2.88 -12.05
N VAL A 216 2.57 -2.44 -12.55
CA VAL A 216 1.96 -2.99 -13.76
C VAL A 216 2.17 -2.03 -14.94
N GLU A 217 2.89 -2.48 -15.96
CA GLU A 217 3.18 -1.69 -17.16
C GLU A 217 1.99 -1.62 -18.11
N LEU A 218 1.88 -0.49 -18.80
CA LEU A 218 0.99 -0.32 -19.95
C LEU A 218 1.60 -1.07 -21.14
N MET A 219 0.78 -1.86 -21.84
CA MET A 219 1.15 -2.52 -23.10
C MET A 219 1.44 -1.51 -24.21
#